data_AF-T0YZT7-F1
#
_entry.id   AF-T0YZT7-F1
#
_cell.length_a   1.000
_cell.length_b   1.000
_cell.length_c   1.000
_cell.angle_alpha   90.00
_cell.angle_beta   90.00
_cell.angle_gamma   90.00
#
_symmetry.space_group_name_H-M   'P 1'
#
loop_
_entity.id
_entity.type
_entity.pdbx_description
1 polymer ?
#
loop_
_entity_poly.entity_id
_entity_poly.type
_entity_poly.pdbx_seq_one_letter_code
_entity_poly.pdbx_strand_id
1 'polypeptide(L)'
;MDANPAPPKLKREVGLLGLTSITVGGIIGSGIFALAATMGAVAGPSAVVALALLGVVVILMALPYAELSAAYPITGGPYSLPRRALGDFAGFLMGWGYFLYAFIGTAAIIEVFVDPELANIV
;
A
#
# COMPACT_ATOMS: atom_id res chain seq x y z
N MET A 1 10.25 -14.74 39.92
CA MET A 1 8.82 -14.61 39.57
C MET A 1 8.66 -13.23 38.97
N ASP A 2 8.48 -13.21 37.66
CA ASP A 2 9.02 -12.18 36.78
C ASP A 2 8.11 -10.97 36.71
N ALA A 3 8.55 -9.86 37.30
CA ALA A 3 7.95 -8.55 37.06
C ALA A 3 8.42 -8.06 35.68
N ASN A 4 7.84 -8.60 34.60
CA ASN A 4 8.01 -8.01 33.28
C ASN A 4 7.29 -6.65 33.30
N PRO A 5 7.99 -5.50 33.24
CA PRO A 5 7.34 -4.20 33.21
C PRO A 5 6.43 -4.12 31.99
N ALA A 6 5.21 -3.61 32.19
CA ALA A 6 4.28 -3.41 31.08
C ALA A 6 4.97 -2.60 29.97
N PRO A 7 4.83 -3.01 28.69
CA PRO A 7 5.57 -2.38 27.60
C PRO A 7 5.28 -0.87 27.55
N PRO A 8 6.30 -0.04 27.31
CA PRO A 8 6.12 1.41 27.28
C PRO A 8 5.05 1.79 26.24
N LYS A 9 4.03 2.53 26.68
CA LYS A 9 2.98 3.04 25.79
C LYS A 9 3.54 4.18 24.95
N LEU A 10 3.47 4.04 23.62
CA LEU A 10 3.84 5.10 22.69
C LEU A 10 2.93 6.33 22.86
N LYS A 11 3.52 7.52 22.82
CA LYS A 11 2.76 8.78 22.82
C LYS A 11 2.06 8.95 21.48
N ARG A 12 0.77 9.30 21.51
CA ARG A 12 -0.02 9.60 20.30
C ARG A 12 0.21 11.04 19.86
N GLU A 13 1.34 11.29 19.21
CA GLU A 13 1.73 12.64 18.74
C GLU A 13 1.58 12.81 17.22
N VAL A 14 1.41 11.71 16.47
CA VAL A 14 1.21 11.79 15.01
C VAL A 14 -0.23 12.23 14.73
N GLY A 15 -0.41 13.51 14.42
CA GLY A 15 -1.69 14.07 13.99
C GLY A 15 -2.07 13.67 12.56
N LEU A 16 -3.22 14.17 12.09
CA LEU A 16 -3.76 13.87 10.76
C LEU A 16 -2.74 14.13 9.65
N LEU A 17 -2.10 15.30 9.67
CA LEU A 17 -1.10 15.67 8.67
C LEU A 17 0.08 14.69 8.64
N GLY A 18 0.58 14.27 9.80
CA GLY A 18 1.67 13.30 9.90
C GLY A 18 1.28 11.93 9.36
N LEU A 19 0.08 11.45 9.66
CA LEU A 19 -0.41 10.17 9.13
C LEU A 19 -0.61 10.22 7.62
N THR A 20 -1.17 11.32 7.10
CA THR A 20 -1.39 11.49 5.66
C THR A 20 -0.07 11.60 4.90
N SER A 21 0.91 12.36 5.41
CA SER A 21 2.19 12.53 4.71
C SER A 21 3.02 11.24 4.70
N ILE A 22 3.01 10.46 5.79
CA ILE A 22 3.63 9.12 5.81
C ILE A 22 2.98 8.21 4.75
N THR A 23 1.65 8.23 4.67
CA THR A 23 0.92 7.39 3.72
C THR A 23 1.20 7.81 2.27
N VAL A 24 1.15 9.11 1.97
CA VAL A 24 1.45 9.64 0.63
C VAL A 24 2.89 9.35 0.22
N GLY A 25 3.85 9.53 1.14
CA GLY A 25 5.26 9.21 0.89
C GLY A 25 5.50 7.71 0.66
N GLY A 26 4.69 6.83 1.26
CA GLY A 26 4.76 5.39 1.01
C GLY A 26 4.11 4.95 -0.32
N ILE A 27 3.17 5.72 -0.86
CA ILE A 27 2.50 5.41 -2.14
C ILE A 27 3.32 5.90 -3.34
N ILE A 28 3.93 7.08 -3.24
CA ILE A 28 4.72 7.66 -4.33
C ILE A 28 6.08 6.92 -4.39
N GLY A 29 6.33 6.23 -5.50
CA GLY A 29 7.57 5.49 -5.73
C GLY A 29 7.96 5.39 -7.21
N SER A 30 8.93 4.53 -7.53
CA SER A 30 9.45 4.35 -8.89
C SER A 30 8.40 3.88 -9.91
N GLY A 31 7.32 3.26 -9.44
CA GLY A 31 6.24 2.75 -10.29
C GLY A 31 5.60 3.81 -11.17
N ILE A 32 5.57 5.09 -10.78
CA ILE A 32 4.98 6.14 -11.63
C ILE A 32 5.74 6.34 -12.93
N PHE A 33 7.07 6.20 -12.92
CA PHE A 33 7.90 6.37 -14.10
C PHE A 33 7.79 5.17 -15.02
N ALA A 34 7.91 3.95 -14.47
CA ALA A 34 7.82 2.72 -15.25
C ALA A 34 6.41 2.46 -15.80
N LEU A 35 5.35 2.66 -14.99
CA LEU A 35 3.97 2.50 -15.48
C LEU A 35 3.60 3.59 -16.48
N ALA A 36 3.98 4.85 -16.26
CA ALA A 36 3.65 5.91 -17.23
C ALA A 36 4.33 5.67 -18.58
N ALA A 37 5.60 5.25 -18.57
CA ALA A 37 6.36 4.88 -19.76
C ALA A 37 5.67 3.75 -20.54
N THR A 38 5.35 2.64 -19.87
CA THR A 38 4.73 1.47 -20.50
C THR A 38 3.29 1.74 -20.94
N MET A 39 2.49 2.43 -20.13
CA MET A 39 1.12 2.82 -20.51
C MET A 39 1.11 3.80 -21.69
N GLY A 40 2.07 4.72 -21.75
CA GLY A 40 2.24 5.63 -22.89
C GLY A 40 2.57 4.88 -24.18
N ALA A 41 3.44 3.86 -24.10
CA ALA A 41 3.79 3.04 -25.26
C ALA A 41 2.62 2.19 -25.78
N VAL A 42 1.78 1.65 -24.88
CA VAL A 42 0.66 0.77 -25.25
C VAL A 42 -0.61 1.54 -25.63
N ALA A 43 -0.98 2.56 -24.84
CA ALA A 43 -2.27 3.25 -24.95
C ALA A 43 -2.18 4.66 -25.55
N GLY A 44 -0.97 5.23 -25.70
CA GLY A 44 -0.77 6.59 -26.20
C GLY A 44 -1.50 7.63 -25.34
N PRO A 45 -2.11 8.69 -25.94
CA PRO A 45 -2.81 9.74 -25.19
C PRO A 45 -3.96 9.24 -24.31
N SER A 46 -4.52 8.06 -24.60
CA SER A 46 -5.61 7.48 -23.82
C SER A 46 -5.16 6.93 -22.45
N ALA A 47 -3.85 6.83 -22.20
CA ALA A 47 -3.28 6.43 -20.91
C ALA A 47 -3.78 7.31 -19.74
N VAL A 48 -4.04 8.60 -19.99
CA VAL A 48 -4.58 9.52 -18.97
C VAL A 48 -5.96 9.09 -18.50
N VAL A 49 -6.82 8.63 -19.42
CA VAL A 49 -8.17 8.15 -19.10
C VAL A 49 -8.09 6.84 -18.31
N ALA A 50 -7.18 5.94 -18.69
CA ALA A 50 -6.94 4.70 -17.97
C ALA A 50 -6.44 4.95 -16.53
N LEU A 51 -5.51 5.90 -16.34
CA LEU A 51 -5.03 6.32 -15.03
C LEU A 51 -6.14 6.95 -14.18
N ALA A 52 -6.99 7.80 -14.78
CA ALA A 52 -8.13 8.39 -14.08
C ALA A 52 -9.12 7.32 -13.60
N LEU A 53 -9.45 6.35 -14.45
CA LEU A 53 -10.31 5.22 -14.09
C LEU A 53 -9.70 4.37 -12.98
N LEU A 54 -8.40 4.10 -13.04
CA LEU A 54 -7.68 3.39 -11.98
C LEU A 54 -7.78 4.13 -10.64
N GLY A 55 -7.61 5.47 -10.66
CA GLY A 55 -7.77 6.30 -9.47
C GLY A 55 -9.16 6.18 -8.85
N VAL A 56 -10.21 6.17 -9.67
CA VAL A 56 -11.59 5.97 -9.18
C VAL A 56 -11.74 4.60 -8.53
N VAL A 57 -11.23 3.53 -9.15
CA VAL A 57 -11.29 2.17 -8.57
C VAL A 57 -10.57 2.11 -7.23
N VAL A 58 -9.40 2.74 -7.11
CA VAL A 58 -8.63 2.78 -5.86
C VAL A 58 -9.39 3.53 -4.77
N ILE A 59 -10.05 4.64 -5.08
CA ILE A 59 -10.88 5.38 -4.11
C ILE A 59 -12.04 4.50 -3.62
N LEU A 60 -12.71 3.79 -4.53
CA LEU A 60 -13.78 2.87 -4.18
C LEU A 60 -13.29 1.72 -3.27
N MET A 61 -12.07 1.24 -3.47
CA MET A 61 -11.44 0.25 -2.59
C MET A 61 -11.00 0.84 -1.24
N ALA A 62 -10.60 2.11 -1.20
CA ALA A 62 -10.12 2.77 0.01
C ALA A 62 -11.26 3.13 0.98
N LEU A 63 -12.46 3.43 0.47
CA LEU A 63 -13.62 3.83 1.27
C LEU A 63 -14.00 2.80 2.36
N PRO A 64 -14.19 1.50 2.06
CA PRO A 64 -14.46 0.49 3.08
C PRO A 64 -13.38 0.39 4.16
N TYR A 65 -12.10 0.55 3.77
CA TYR A 65 -11.00 0.57 4.73
C TYR A 65 -11.01 1.83 5.60
N ALA A 66 -11.40 2.98 5.04
CA ALA A 66 -11.56 4.22 5.78
C ALA A 66 -12.69 4.11 6.81
N GLU A 67 -13.84 3.56 6.43
CA GLU A 67 -14.96 3.33 7.36
C GLU A 67 -14.58 2.34 8.47
N LEU A 68 -13.94 1.23 8.12
CA LEU A 68 -13.56 0.20 9.08
C LEU A 68 -12.46 0.68 10.04
N SER A 69 -11.53 1.51 9.57
CA SER A 69 -10.48 2.10 10.42
C SER A 69 -11.02 3.18 11.36
N ALA A 70 -12.04 3.93 10.95
CA ALA A 70 -12.75 4.88 11.81
C ALA A 70 -13.58 4.15 12.88
N ALA A 71 -14.26 3.05 12.50
CA ALA A 71 -15.05 2.25 13.43
C ALA A 71 -14.19 1.47 14.44
N TYR A 72 -13.02 0.98 14.01
CA TYR A 72 -12.12 0.18 14.83
C TYR A 72 -10.70 0.78 14.82
N PRO A 73 -10.37 1.66 15.78
CA PRO A 73 -9.04 2.27 15.89
C PRO A 73 -8.02 1.29 16.52
N ILE A 74 -7.86 0.12 15.88
CA ILE A 74 -6.93 -0.94 16.27
C ILE A 74 -5.60 -0.82 15.53
N THR A 75 -4.51 -1.04 16.24
CA THR A 75 -3.17 -1.14 15.65
C THR A 75 -2.99 -2.53 15.03
N GLY A 76 -2.56 -2.61 13.77
CA GLY A 76 -2.34 -3.91 13.12
C GLY A 76 -2.37 -3.92 11.58
N GLY A 77 -2.57 -2.75 10.95
CA GLY A 77 -2.40 -2.59 9.51
C GLY A 77 -3.42 -3.40 8.67
N PRO A 78 -3.09 -3.72 7.41
CA PRO A 78 -4.00 -4.38 6.47
C PRO A 78 -4.37 -5.82 6.87
N TYR A 79 -3.77 -6.38 7.92
CA TYR A 79 -4.05 -7.71 8.44
C TYR A 79 -5.16 -7.71 9.50
N SER A 80 -5.13 -6.77 10.45
CA SER A 80 -6.02 -6.80 11.63
C SER A 80 -7.47 -6.51 11.29
N LEU A 81 -7.71 -5.63 10.32
CA LEU A 81 -9.05 -5.25 9.86
C LEU A 81 -9.78 -6.42 9.18
N PRO A 82 -9.22 -7.07 8.14
CA PRO A 82 -9.84 -8.24 7.51
C PRO A 82 -9.99 -9.43 8.44
N ARG A 83 -9.00 -9.66 9.31
CA ARG A 83 -9.08 -10.71 10.34
C ARG A 83 -10.31 -10.52 11.23
N ARG A 84 -10.61 -9.29 11.61
CA ARG A 84 -11.76 -8.97 12.46
C ARG A 84 -13.08 -9.04 11.70
N ALA A 85 -13.10 -8.59 10.44
CA ALA A 85 -14.32 -8.56 9.63
C ALA A 85 -14.74 -9.95 9.10
N LEU A 86 -13.77 -10.79 8.74
CA LEU A 86 -13.97 -12.04 7.99
C LEU A 86 -13.44 -13.29 8.71
N GLY A 87 -12.77 -13.13 9.86
CA GLY A 87 -12.24 -14.22 10.68
C GLY A 87 -10.76 -14.53 10.44
N ASP A 88 -10.25 -15.53 11.17
CA ASP A 88 -8.82 -15.85 11.24
C ASP A 88 -8.22 -16.29 9.89
N PHE A 89 -8.98 -17.02 9.07
CA PHE A 89 -8.51 -17.47 7.76
C PHE A 89 -8.26 -16.31 6.78
N ALA A 90 -9.19 -15.35 6.72
CA ALA A 90 -9.03 -14.15 5.91
C ALA A 90 -7.85 -13.30 6.41
N GLY A 91 -7.67 -13.22 7.73
CA GLY A 91 -6.48 -12.62 8.33
C GLY A 91 -5.20 -13.31 7.84
N PHE A 92 -5.11 -14.63 7.97
CA PHE A 92 -3.95 -15.41 7.53
C PHE A 92 -3.63 -15.18 6.05
N LEU A 93 -4.64 -15.23 5.18
CA LEU A 93 -4.48 -15.01 3.75
C LEU A 93 -4.00 -13.58 3.45
N MET A 94 -4.53 -12.56 4.13
CA MET A 94 -4.08 -11.18 3.98
C MET A 94 -2.64 -10.98 4.46
N GLY A 95 -2.25 -11.65 5.56
CA GLY A 95 -0.88 -11.61 6.06
C GLY A 95 0.11 -12.19 5.06
N TRP A 96 -0.18 -13.39 4.55
CA TRP A 96 0.64 -14.04 3.52
C TRP A 96 0.63 -13.29 2.20
N GLY A 97 -0.53 -12.82 1.75
CA GLY A 97 -0.69 -12.04 0.54
C GLY A 97 0.09 -10.73 0.61
N TYR A 98 0.05 -10.03 1.74
CA TYR A 98 0.82 -8.80 1.95
C TYR A 98 2.33 -9.06 1.96
N PHE A 99 2.78 -10.17 2.58
CA PHE A 99 4.19 -10.57 2.55
C PHE A 99 4.67 -10.85 1.13
N LEU A 100 3.93 -11.65 0.36
CA LEU A 100 4.25 -11.95 -1.03
C LEU A 100 4.22 -10.69 -1.90
N TYR A 101 3.22 -9.81 -1.71
CA TYR A 101 3.13 -8.53 -2.38
C TYR A 101 4.37 -7.66 -2.12
N ALA A 102 4.80 -7.54 -0.86
CA ALA A 102 6.00 -6.77 -0.53
C ALA A 102 7.26 -7.37 -1.15
N PHE A 103 7.37 -8.70 -1.16
CA PHE A 103 8.53 -9.40 -1.74
C PHE A 103 8.59 -9.23 -3.27
N ILE A 104 7.48 -9.49 -3.96
CA ILE A 104 7.36 -9.34 -5.42
C ILE A 104 7.52 -7.87 -5.81
N GLY A 105 6.91 -6.94 -5.06
CA GLY A 105 7.02 -5.51 -5.30
C GLY A 105 8.47 -5.02 -5.22
N THR A 106 9.23 -5.49 -4.22
CA THR A 106 10.66 -5.16 -4.12
C THR A 106 11.45 -5.73 -5.30
N ALA A 107 11.16 -6.97 -5.71
CA ALA A 107 11.80 -7.60 -6.87
C ALA A 107 11.51 -6.83 -8.18
N ALA A 108 10.25 -6.44 -8.40
CA ALA A 108 9.84 -5.67 -9.57
C ALA A 108 10.50 -4.28 -9.61
N ILE A 109 10.66 -3.62 -8.46
CA ILE A 109 11.39 -2.35 -8.40
C ILE A 109 12.85 -2.55 -8.82
N ILE A 110 13.50 -3.62 -8.36
CA ILE A 110 14.90 -3.93 -8.74
C ILE A 110 15.02 -4.19 -10.24
N GLU A 111 14.08 -4.96 -10.81
CA GLU A 111 14.05 -5.28 -12.24
C GLU A 111 14.03 -4.00 -13.11
N VAL A 112 13.18 -3.03 -12.77
CA VAL A 112 13.09 -1.74 -13.50
C VAL A 112 14.44 -1.01 -13.57
N PHE A 113 15.31 -1.13 -12.56
CA PHE A 113 16.63 -0.48 -12.55
C PHE A 113 17.74 -1.33 -13.19
N VAL A 114 17.54 -2.65 -13.28
CA VAL A 114 18.54 -3.57 -13.84
C VAL A 114 18.33 -3.76 -15.35
N ASP A 115 17.08 -3.68 -15.83
CA ASP A 115 16.75 -3.94 -17.22
C ASP A 115 17.20 -2.78 -18.13
N PRO A 116 18.16 -2.99 -19.05
CA PRO A 116 18.71 -1.93 -19.90
C PRO A 116 17.69 -1.32 -20.88
N GLU A 117 16.59 -2.00 -21.21
CA GLU A 117 15.52 -1.40 -22.03
C GLU A 117 14.66 -0.42 -21.25
N LEU A 118 14.33 -0.72 -19.98
CA LEU A 118 13.54 0.15 -19.10
C LEU A 118 14.38 1.30 -18.52
N ALA A 119 15.67 1.06 -18.26
CA ALA A 119 16.61 2.08 -17.77
C ALA A 119 16.86 3.22 -18.78
N ASN A 120 16.56 3.03 -20.06
CA ASN A 120 16.66 4.09 -21.08
C ASN A 120 15.37 4.93 -21.21
N ILE A 121 14.27 4.52 -20.59
CA ILE A 121 12.97 5.22 -20.66
C ILE A 121 12.70 6.07 -19.40
N VAL A 122 13.32 5.72 -18.27
CA VAL A 122 13.29 6.49 -17.00
C VAL A 122 14.43 7.49 -16.96
#